data_AF-A0A8C6HJ24-F1
#
_entry.id   AF-A0A8C6HJ24-F1
#
_cell.length_a   1.000
_cell.length_b   1.000
_cell.length_c   1.000
_cell.angle_alpha   90.00
_cell.angle_beta   90.00
_cell.angle_gamma   90.00
#
_symmetry.space_group_name_H-M   'P 1'
#
loop_
_entity.id
_entity.type
_entity.pdbx_description
1 polymer ?
#
loop_
_entity_poly.entity_id
_entity_poly.type
_entity_poly.pdbx_seq_one_letter_code
_entity_poly.pdbx_strand_id
1 'polypeptide(L)'
;MSFQELLNQVGSLGRFQILQIAFLLLLNAIVVPHITMENFTAAIPNHRCWVPILDNDTASDNGSRILSQDDLLRISIPLDSNLRPEKCRRFAQPQWHLLHLNGTFSNVTEPDTEPCVDGWVYDRSNFLSTIVTEWDLVCESQALNSVTKFSFMIGLFIGGITCGHLSDRLGRKFILTCALLQFAITETCVAFAPSFFIYCSLRFLAGMTVEPILVNSHLLMLEWTSPKFLAMMAALSSCAPSIGYMISAGLAFLFRIWHHLQLTMSVPIFFFLILTRYELPFLFCVMEFCDNNEQV
;
A
#
# COMPACT_ATOMS: atom_id res chain seq x y z
N MET A 1 25.38 -24.68 -30.00
CA MET A 1 25.52 -25.02 -28.57
C MET A 1 24.29 -24.48 -27.86
N SER A 2 23.63 -25.26 -27.00
CA SER A 2 22.50 -24.74 -26.21
C SER A 2 23.04 -23.83 -25.09
N PHE A 3 22.37 -22.71 -24.77
CA PHE A 3 22.76 -21.81 -23.68
C PHE A 3 23.00 -22.55 -22.34
N GLN A 4 22.28 -23.65 -22.15
CA GLN A 4 22.40 -24.56 -21.00
C GLN A 4 23.75 -25.29 -20.92
N GLU A 5 24.35 -25.64 -22.06
CA GLU A 5 25.68 -26.28 -22.12
C GLU A 5 26.78 -25.29 -21.74
N LEU A 6 26.67 -24.04 -22.21
CA LEU A 6 27.59 -22.95 -21.85
C LEU A 6 27.53 -22.65 -20.34
N LEU A 7 26.32 -22.57 -19.77
CA LEU A 7 26.12 -22.37 -18.32
C LEU A 7 26.73 -23.50 -17.47
N ASN A 8 26.66 -24.74 -17.95
CA ASN A 8 27.29 -25.87 -17.27
C ASN A 8 28.82 -25.87 -17.41
N GLN A 9 29.36 -25.32 -18.49
CA GLN A 9 30.80 -25.27 -18.78
C GLN A 9 31.53 -24.13 -18.02
N VAL A 10 30.85 -23.00 -17.76
CA VAL A 10 31.39 -21.83 -17.03
C VAL A 10 31.35 -22.02 -15.50
N GLY A 11 30.67 -23.06 -15.00
CA GLY A 11 30.48 -23.31 -13.57
C GLY A 11 29.14 -22.75 -13.09
N SER A 12 28.26 -23.65 -12.63
CA SER A 12 26.82 -23.41 -12.44
C SER A 12 26.41 -22.46 -11.30
N LEU A 13 27.37 -21.77 -10.66
CA LEU A 13 27.17 -20.89 -9.51
C LEU A 13 28.37 -19.95 -9.29
N GLY A 14 28.72 -19.19 -10.32
CA GLY A 14 29.75 -18.14 -10.17
C GLY A 14 29.33 -17.08 -9.14
N ARG A 15 30.30 -16.45 -8.46
CA ARG A 15 30.04 -15.37 -7.48
C ARG A 15 29.15 -14.25 -8.04
N PHE A 16 29.29 -13.95 -9.33
CA PHE A 16 28.49 -12.96 -10.03
C PHE A 16 27.02 -13.37 -10.18
N GLN A 17 26.74 -14.63 -10.54
CA GLN A 17 25.36 -15.15 -10.64
C GLN A 17 24.66 -15.10 -9.27
N ILE A 18 25.38 -15.45 -8.19
CA ILE A 18 24.86 -15.36 -6.82
C ILE A 18 24.49 -13.91 -6.48
N LEU A 19 25.36 -12.96 -6.80
CA LEU A 19 25.14 -11.55 -6.51
C LEU A 19 23.93 -10.99 -7.29
N GLN A 20 23.78 -11.36 -8.57
CA GLN A 20 22.63 -10.98 -9.40
C GLN A 20 21.31 -11.58 -8.89
N ILE A 21 21.33 -12.86 -8.51
CA ILE A 21 20.20 -13.55 -7.90
C ILE A 21 19.80 -12.86 -6.58
N ALA A 22 20.77 -12.61 -5.70
CA ALA A 22 20.51 -11.94 -4.42
C ALA A 22 19.93 -10.53 -4.64
N PHE A 23 20.44 -9.80 -5.64
CA PHE A 23 19.92 -8.50 -6.02
C PHE A 23 18.44 -8.56 -6.45
N LEU A 24 18.06 -9.49 -7.34
CA LEU A 24 16.67 -9.65 -7.79
C LEU A 24 15.75 -10.11 -6.65
N LEU A 25 16.24 -10.95 -5.73
CA LEU A 25 15.48 -11.36 -4.54
C LEU A 25 15.22 -10.19 -3.60
N LEU A 26 16.23 -9.34 -3.35
CA LEU A 26 16.07 -8.14 -2.54
C LEU A 26 15.13 -7.14 -3.19
N LEU A 27 15.21 -6.99 -4.51
CA LEU A 27 14.27 -6.15 -5.26
C LEU A 27 12.83 -6.64 -5.08
N ASN A 28 12.58 -7.94 -5.23
CA ASN A 28 11.25 -8.52 -5.03
C ASN A 28 10.77 -8.38 -3.57
N ALA A 29 11.66 -8.55 -2.59
CA ALA A 29 11.33 -8.32 -1.18
C ALA A 29 10.87 -6.88 -0.91
N ILE A 30 11.33 -5.90 -1.67
CA ILE A 30 10.93 -4.50 -1.53
C ILE A 30 9.68 -4.18 -2.34
N VAL A 31 9.56 -4.70 -3.57
CA VAL A 31 8.45 -4.36 -4.48
C VAL A 31 7.14 -5.05 -4.09
N VAL A 32 7.17 -6.33 -3.68
CA VAL A 32 5.95 -7.10 -3.38
C VAL A 32 5.10 -6.48 -2.25
N PRO A 33 5.68 -5.97 -1.14
CA PRO A 33 4.89 -5.31 -0.09
C PRO A 33 4.04 -4.12 -0.54
N HIS A 34 4.35 -3.48 -1.66
CA HIS A 34 3.54 -2.39 -2.21
C HIS A 34 2.14 -2.84 -2.64
N ILE A 35 1.96 -4.14 -2.91
CA ILE A 35 0.66 -4.76 -3.18
C ILE A 35 -0.25 -4.69 -1.95
N THR A 36 0.32 -4.79 -0.73
CA THR A 36 -0.42 -4.79 0.54
C THR A 36 -0.34 -3.45 1.28
N MET A 37 0.31 -2.43 0.70
CA MET A 37 0.47 -1.09 1.30
C MET A 37 -0.85 -0.49 1.78
N GLU A 38 -1.92 -0.66 1.00
CA GLU A 38 -3.26 -0.13 1.33
C GLU A 38 -3.85 -0.68 2.62
N ASN A 39 -3.43 -1.87 3.06
CA ASN A 39 -3.89 -2.41 4.34
C ASN A 39 -3.45 -1.50 5.51
N PHE A 40 -2.33 -0.78 5.35
CA PHE A 40 -1.82 0.18 6.34
C PHE A 40 -2.26 1.60 6.06
N THR A 41 -2.20 2.04 4.79
CA THR A 41 -2.53 3.42 4.42
C THR A 41 -4.03 3.69 4.40
N ALA A 42 -4.87 2.68 4.17
CA ALA A 42 -6.34 2.73 4.16
C ALA A 42 -6.99 2.11 5.39
N ALA A 43 -6.23 1.96 6.48
CA ALA A 43 -6.81 1.56 7.76
C ALA A 43 -7.86 2.59 8.20
N ILE A 44 -9.05 2.11 8.60
CA ILE A 44 -10.14 2.93 9.11
C ILE A 44 -9.97 3.03 10.62
N PRO A 45 -9.49 4.16 11.18
CA PRO A 45 -9.44 4.32 12.63
C PRO A 45 -10.85 4.38 13.21
N ASN A 46 -10.93 4.18 14.53
CA ASN A 46 -12.19 4.46 15.23
C ASN A 46 -12.55 5.93 15.03
N HIS A 47 -13.82 6.17 14.72
CA HIS A 47 -14.32 7.49 14.40
C HIS A 47 -15.70 7.67 15.00
N ARG A 48 -16.06 8.92 15.19
CA ARG A 48 -17.40 9.38 15.56
C ARG A 48 -17.74 10.62 14.78
N CYS A 49 -19.03 10.94 14.74
CA CYS A 49 -19.49 12.17 14.13
C CYS A 49 -18.99 13.39 14.90
N TRP A 50 -18.68 14.47 14.17
CA TRP A 50 -18.40 15.75 14.77
C TRP A 50 -19.69 16.34 15.36
N VAL A 51 -19.59 16.82 16.60
CA VAL A 51 -20.72 17.34 17.37
C VAL A 51 -20.42 18.77 17.77
N PRO A 52 -21.17 19.78 17.28
CA PRO A 52 -20.84 21.19 17.52
C PRO A 52 -20.79 21.60 18.99
N ILE A 53 -21.61 20.99 19.84
CA ILE A 53 -21.66 21.29 21.29
C ILE A 53 -20.40 20.77 22.01
N LEU A 54 -19.77 19.75 21.45
CA LEU A 54 -18.66 19.02 22.05
C LEU A 54 -17.30 19.42 21.49
N ASP A 55 -17.25 19.59 20.18
CA ASP A 55 -16.02 19.66 19.39
C ASP A 55 -15.71 21.10 18.91
N ASN A 56 -16.52 22.08 19.30
CA ASN A 56 -16.25 23.49 19.05
C ASN A 56 -15.36 24.07 20.16
N ASP A 57 -14.10 24.34 19.83
CA ASP A 57 -13.04 24.83 20.76
C ASP A 57 -13.39 26.15 21.48
N THR A 58 -14.40 26.89 21.02
CA THR A 58 -14.82 28.17 21.62
C THR A 58 -15.63 28.03 22.92
N ALA A 59 -16.04 26.82 23.30
CA ALA A 59 -16.85 26.59 24.51
C ALA A 59 -16.03 26.23 25.77
N SER A 60 -14.70 26.25 25.72
CA SER A 60 -13.88 25.68 26.81
C SER A 60 -13.57 26.63 27.98
N ASP A 61 -13.99 27.90 28.00
CA ASP A 61 -13.51 28.76 29.10
C ASP A 61 -14.43 29.82 29.69
N ASN A 62 -15.78 29.69 29.68
CA ASN A 62 -16.56 30.56 30.61
C ASN A 62 -17.96 30.13 31.09
N GLY A 63 -18.33 28.85 31.07
CA GLY A 63 -19.38 28.40 31.99
C GLY A 63 -20.28 27.26 31.56
N SER A 64 -19.86 26.03 31.83
CA SER A 64 -20.77 24.89 32.11
C SER A 64 -19.99 23.68 32.59
N ARG A 65 -19.41 23.75 33.80
CA ARG A 65 -18.76 22.62 34.49
C ARG A 65 -19.75 21.53 34.94
N ILE A 66 -20.89 21.36 34.25
CA ILE A 66 -22.05 20.57 34.69
C ILE A 66 -22.21 19.28 33.88
N LEU A 67 -21.75 19.21 32.62
CA LEU A 67 -21.90 18.01 31.78
C LEU A 67 -20.55 17.37 31.43
N SER A 68 -20.45 16.06 31.58
CA SER A 68 -19.24 15.32 31.15
C SER A 68 -19.23 15.12 29.63
N GLN A 69 -18.04 14.88 29.06
CA GLN A 69 -17.87 14.56 27.64
C GLN A 69 -18.78 13.40 27.21
N ASP A 70 -18.89 12.39 28.06
CA ASP A 70 -19.68 11.17 27.81
C ASP A 70 -21.18 11.45 27.79
N ASP A 71 -21.64 12.39 28.62
CA ASP A 71 -23.03 12.85 28.63
C ASP A 71 -23.39 13.58 27.33
N LEU A 72 -22.49 14.43 26.84
CA LEU A 72 -22.65 15.16 25.57
C LEU A 72 -22.63 14.21 24.36
N LEU A 73 -21.82 13.15 24.40
CA LEU A 73 -21.83 12.10 23.37
C LEU A 73 -23.15 11.32 23.39
N ARG A 74 -23.65 10.99 24.57
CA ARG A 74 -24.88 10.19 24.73
C ARG A 74 -26.12 10.90 24.21
N ILE A 75 -26.20 12.22 24.32
CA ILE A 75 -27.34 13.00 23.79
C ILE A 75 -27.25 13.26 22.28
N SER A 76 -26.06 13.13 21.68
CA SER A 76 -25.80 13.53 20.29
C SER A 76 -25.67 12.35 19.33
N ILE A 77 -25.22 11.19 19.83
CA ILE A 77 -24.98 10.00 19.00
C ILE A 77 -25.83 8.83 19.51
N PRO A 78 -26.65 8.20 18.65
CA PRO A 78 -27.40 6.99 19.02
C PRO A 78 -26.46 5.84 19.37
N LEU A 79 -26.96 4.86 20.13
CA LEU A 79 -26.23 3.63 20.41
C LEU A 79 -26.61 2.57 19.37
N ASP A 80 -25.61 1.93 18.79
CA ASP A 80 -25.77 0.75 17.94
C ASP A 80 -26.19 -0.48 18.77
N SER A 81 -26.55 -1.58 18.09
CA SER A 81 -26.98 -2.86 18.64
C SER A 81 -26.06 -3.43 19.74
N ASN A 82 -24.77 -3.05 19.72
CA ASN A 82 -23.76 -3.44 20.70
C ASN A 82 -23.60 -2.47 21.88
N LEU A 83 -24.55 -1.54 22.08
CA LEU A 83 -24.51 -0.50 23.11
C LEU A 83 -23.27 0.42 23.00
N ARG A 84 -22.77 0.60 21.79
CA ARG A 84 -21.65 1.50 21.47
C ARG A 84 -22.17 2.69 20.66
N PRO A 85 -21.55 3.87 20.74
CA PRO A 85 -21.93 4.99 19.90
C PRO A 85 -21.93 4.58 18.42
N GLU A 86 -23.02 4.86 17.73
CA GLU A 86 -23.11 4.61 16.30
C GLU A 86 -22.09 5.47 15.57
N LYS A 87 -21.39 4.83 14.62
CA LYS A 87 -20.27 5.47 13.94
C LYS A 87 -20.68 6.31 12.74
N CYS A 88 -21.89 6.14 12.22
CA CYS A 88 -22.26 6.68 10.90
C CYS A 88 -23.42 7.68 10.92
N ARG A 89 -24.12 7.79 12.06
CA ARG A 89 -25.30 8.61 12.21
C ARG A 89 -25.23 9.36 13.53
N ARG A 90 -25.92 10.49 13.55
CA ARG A 90 -26.13 11.30 14.76
C ARG A 90 -27.61 11.68 14.86
N PHE A 91 -28.03 12.12 16.04
CA PHE A 91 -29.37 12.70 16.18
C PHE A 91 -29.43 14.06 15.48
N ALA A 92 -30.50 14.31 14.73
CA ALA A 92 -30.71 15.60 14.07
C ALA A 92 -30.85 16.75 15.09
N GLN A 93 -31.34 16.43 16.29
CA GLN A 93 -31.37 17.34 17.44
C GLN A 93 -30.84 16.63 18.69
N PRO A 94 -30.08 17.33 19.56
CA PRO A 94 -29.56 16.74 20.78
C PRO A 94 -30.69 16.29 21.70
N GLN A 95 -30.67 15.01 22.06
CA GLN A 95 -31.71 14.36 22.86
C GLN A 95 -31.41 14.52 24.35
N TRP A 96 -31.59 15.74 24.88
CA TRP A 96 -31.38 16.07 26.30
C TRP A 96 -32.17 15.18 27.27
N HIS A 97 -33.30 14.63 26.81
CA HIS A 97 -34.12 13.71 27.58
C HIS A 97 -33.36 12.43 28.02
N LEU A 98 -32.32 12.02 27.28
CA LEU A 98 -31.50 10.85 27.60
C LEU A 98 -30.66 11.02 28.89
N LEU A 99 -30.49 12.25 29.37
CA LEU A 99 -29.78 12.55 30.63
C LEU A 99 -30.68 12.40 31.85
N HIS A 100 -32.00 12.54 31.67
CA HIS A 100 -32.97 12.49 32.76
C HIS A 100 -33.68 11.13 32.81
N LEU A 101 -33.06 10.17 33.50
CA LEU A 101 -33.55 8.80 33.72
C LEU A 101 -34.88 8.68 34.51
N ASN A 102 -35.54 9.79 34.90
CA ASN A 102 -36.68 9.79 35.82
C ASN A 102 -38.02 10.28 35.21
N GLY A 103 -38.12 10.47 33.90
CA GLY A 103 -39.39 10.85 33.25
C GLY A 103 -40.20 9.64 32.78
N THR A 104 -41.48 9.56 33.15
CA THR A 104 -42.45 8.62 32.58
C THR A 104 -42.58 8.84 31.07
N PHE A 105 -42.19 7.83 30.28
CA PHE A 105 -42.14 7.87 28.83
C PHE A 105 -43.54 8.03 28.20
N SER A 106 -43.81 9.18 27.59
CA SER A 106 -44.93 9.34 26.65
C SER A 106 -44.46 8.95 25.25
N ASN A 107 -45.05 7.91 24.65
CA ASN A 107 -44.90 7.45 23.25
C ASN A 107 -43.92 8.28 22.40
N VAL A 108 -42.62 8.01 22.54
CA VAL A 108 -41.57 8.70 21.80
C VAL A 108 -41.48 8.03 20.43
N THR A 109 -41.85 8.76 19.38
CA THR A 109 -41.47 8.44 18.00
C THR A 109 -39.96 8.23 17.95
N GLU A 110 -39.49 7.22 17.22
CA GLU A 110 -38.06 6.96 17.08
C GLU A 110 -37.31 8.26 16.78
N PRO A 111 -36.27 8.59 17.56
CA PRO A 111 -35.58 9.86 17.41
C PRO A 111 -34.99 9.97 16.01
N ASP A 112 -35.25 11.10 15.34
CA ASP A 112 -34.76 11.35 13.98
C ASP A 112 -33.23 11.34 13.94
N THR A 113 -32.69 10.44 13.11
CA THR A 113 -31.25 10.31 12.88
C THR A 113 -30.88 10.82 11.48
N GLU A 114 -29.75 11.50 11.40
CA GLU A 114 -29.19 12.02 10.15
C GLU A 114 -27.75 11.51 9.93
N PRO A 115 -27.28 11.42 8.67
CA PRO A 115 -25.87 11.19 8.39
C PRO A 115 -25.03 12.36 8.90
N CYS A 116 -23.74 12.11 9.12
CA CYS A 116 -22.87 13.08 9.76
C CYS A 116 -22.40 14.13 8.74
N VAL A 117 -23.10 15.27 8.72
CA VAL A 117 -22.91 16.37 7.78
C VAL A 117 -21.77 17.32 8.15
N ASP A 118 -21.47 17.43 9.44
CA ASP A 118 -20.45 18.38 9.95
C ASP A 118 -19.04 17.76 10.06
N GLY A 119 -18.83 16.57 9.46
CA GLY A 119 -17.56 15.87 9.42
C GLY A 119 -17.35 14.85 10.55
N TRP A 120 -16.09 14.41 10.68
CA TRP A 120 -15.69 13.26 11.49
C TRP A 120 -14.59 13.60 12.49
N VAL A 121 -14.65 12.97 13.67
CA VAL A 121 -13.58 12.98 14.66
C VAL A 121 -12.96 11.59 14.70
N TYR A 122 -11.68 11.51 14.33
CA TYR A 122 -10.91 10.27 14.27
C TYR A 122 -10.03 10.07 15.50
N ASP A 123 -9.96 8.84 15.99
CA ASP A 123 -9.00 8.42 17.01
C ASP A 123 -7.59 8.33 16.40
N ARG A 124 -6.67 9.16 16.92
CA ARG A 124 -5.28 9.26 16.44
C ARG A 124 -4.28 8.43 17.26
N SER A 125 -4.75 7.55 18.14
CA SER A 125 -3.91 6.70 19.00
C SER A 125 -2.97 5.77 18.19
N ASN A 126 -3.53 5.09 17.18
CA ASN A 126 -2.83 4.10 16.36
C ASN A 126 -2.24 4.70 15.08
N PHE A 127 -3.02 5.52 14.37
CA PHE A 127 -2.61 6.17 13.11
C PHE A 127 -2.85 7.67 13.22
N LEU A 128 -1.86 8.47 12.83
CA LEU A 128 -1.97 9.94 12.88
C LEU A 128 -2.75 10.50 11.69
N SER A 129 -2.49 9.94 10.50
CA SER A 129 -3.22 10.24 9.27
C SER A 129 -3.19 9.00 8.36
N THR A 130 -4.34 8.66 7.81
CA THR A 130 -4.55 7.62 6.77
C THR A 130 -5.27 8.24 5.58
N ILE A 131 -5.29 7.55 4.43
CA ILE A 131 -6.05 8.03 3.26
C ILE A 131 -7.54 8.19 3.59
N VAL A 132 -8.03 7.40 4.55
CA VAL A 132 -9.42 7.44 5.02
C VAL A 132 -9.70 8.73 5.77
N THR A 133 -8.77 9.17 6.63
CA THR A 133 -8.93 10.42 7.40
C THR A 133 -8.67 11.68 6.59
N GLU A 134 -7.98 11.57 5.46
CA GLU A 134 -7.65 12.71 4.58
C GLU A 134 -8.84 13.08 3.68
N TRP A 135 -9.58 12.07 3.20
CA TRP A 135 -10.69 12.24 2.26
C TRP A 135 -12.04 11.76 2.82
N ASP A 136 -12.15 11.57 4.14
CA ASP A 136 -13.35 11.14 4.86
C ASP A 136 -14.05 9.92 4.20
N LEU A 137 -13.27 8.86 3.93
CA LEU A 137 -13.71 7.65 3.21
C LEU A 137 -14.38 6.64 4.15
N VAL A 138 -15.45 7.07 4.82
CA VAL A 138 -16.12 6.36 5.91
C VAL A 138 -17.64 6.25 5.66
N CYS A 139 -18.29 5.24 6.23
CA CYS A 139 -19.74 5.03 6.11
C CYS A 139 -20.16 4.84 4.64
N GLU A 140 -20.91 5.78 4.04
CA GLU A 140 -21.34 5.68 2.64
C GLU A 140 -20.17 5.68 1.66
N SER A 141 -19.11 6.44 1.95
CA SER A 141 -17.90 6.52 1.12
C SER A 141 -16.90 5.40 1.41
N GLN A 142 -17.17 4.49 2.36
CA GLN A 142 -16.27 3.38 2.70
C GLN A 142 -16.00 2.46 1.49
N ALA A 143 -16.96 2.34 0.57
CA ALA A 143 -16.80 1.55 -0.66
C ALA A 143 -15.64 2.05 -1.54
N LEU A 144 -15.28 3.34 -1.46
CA LEU A 144 -14.18 3.93 -2.23
C LEU A 144 -12.82 3.37 -1.80
N ASN A 145 -12.65 2.96 -0.54
CA ASN A 145 -11.41 2.29 -0.11
C ASN A 145 -11.16 0.99 -0.91
N SER A 146 -12.23 0.24 -1.20
CA SER A 146 -12.16 -0.95 -2.03
C SER A 146 -11.87 -0.62 -3.50
N VAL A 147 -12.33 0.54 -3.99
CA VAL A 147 -12.06 1.01 -5.36
C VAL A 147 -10.56 1.26 -5.55
N THR A 148 -9.85 1.82 -4.57
CA THR A 148 -8.39 1.96 -4.64
C THR A 148 -7.72 0.60 -4.88
N LYS A 149 -8.03 -0.40 -4.05
CA LYS A 149 -7.44 -1.74 -4.18
C LYS A 149 -7.75 -2.39 -5.50
N PHE A 150 -8.99 -2.25 -5.94
CA PHE A 150 -9.42 -2.75 -7.23
C PHE A 150 -8.68 -2.06 -8.38
N SER A 151 -8.49 -0.73 -8.32
CA SER A 151 -7.74 0.01 -9.33
C SER A 151 -6.29 -0.49 -9.44
N PHE A 152 -5.62 -0.71 -8.32
CA PHE A 152 -4.26 -1.27 -8.31
C PHE A 152 -4.22 -2.69 -8.91
N MET A 153 -5.19 -3.55 -8.56
CA MET A 153 -5.26 -4.93 -9.06
C MET A 153 -5.58 -5.02 -10.55
N ILE A 154 -6.45 -4.16 -11.08
CA ILE A 154 -6.66 -4.09 -12.54
C ILE A 154 -5.37 -3.65 -13.23
N GLY A 155 -4.68 -2.64 -12.67
CA GLY A 155 -3.37 -2.21 -13.16
C GLY A 155 -2.41 -3.39 -13.24
N LEU A 156 -2.28 -4.16 -12.16
CA LEU A 156 -1.46 -5.37 -12.08
C LEU A 156 -1.76 -6.35 -13.20
N PHE A 157 -3.05 -6.65 -13.43
CA PHE A 157 -3.50 -7.57 -14.47
C PHE A 157 -3.15 -7.08 -15.89
N ILE A 158 -3.46 -5.82 -16.20
CA ILE A 158 -3.15 -5.21 -17.51
C ILE A 158 -1.65 -5.15 -17.75
N GLY A 159 -0.89 -4.80 -16.71
CA GLY A 159 0.57 -4.77 -16.72
C GLY A 159 1.17 -6.11 -17.12
N GLY A 160 0.74 -7.20 -16.49
CA GLY A 160 1.20 -8.55 -16.79
C GLY A 160 0.97 -8.95 -18.25
N ILE A 161 -0.23 -8.71 -18.79
CA ILE A 161 -0.56 -9.04 -20.19
C ILE A 161 0.29 -8.23 -21.16
N THR A 162 0.40 -6.91 -20.94
CA THR A 162 1.04 -6.00 -21.89
C THR A 162 2.56 -6.16 -21.87
N CYS A 163 3.16 -6.25 -20.68
CA CYS A 163 4.61 -6.40 -20.57
C CYS A 163 5.11 -7.80 -20.91
N GLY A 164 4.29 -8.85 -20.84
CA GLY A 164 4.69 -10.18 -21.32
C GLY A 164 5.12 -10.11 -22.79
N HIS A 165 4.26 -9.56 -23.65
CA HIS A 165 4.56 -9.39 -25.07
C HIS A 165 5.71 -8.41 -25.35
N LEU A 166 5.81 -7.33 -24.58
CA LEU A 166 6.89 -6.34 -24.75
C LEU A 166 8.25 -6.89 -24.30
N SER A 167 8.27 -7.69 -23.24
CA SER A 167 9.48 -8.29 -22.69
C SER A 167 10.15 -9.24 -23.67
N ASP A 168 9.35 -10.04 -24.36
CA ASP A 168 9.86 -10.99 -25.36
C ASP A 168 10.43 -10.28 -26.61
N ARG A 169 9.99 -9.05 -26.91
CA ARG A 169 10.47 -8.28 -28.08
C ARG A 169 11.61 -7.31 -27.79
N LEU A 170 11.52 -6.58 -26.68
CA LEU A 170 12.48 -5.52 -26.31
C LEU A 170 13.57 -6.01 -25.36
N GLY A 171 13.45 -7.25 -24.87
CA GLY A 171 14.35 -7.87 -23.93
C GLY A 171 13.91 -7.65 -22.48
N ARG A 172 14.01 -8.71 -21.67
CA ARG A 172 13.56 -8.73 -20.27
C ARG A 172 14.21 -7.65 -19.41
N LYS A 173 15.51 -7.42 -19.58
CA LYS A 173 16.29 -6.47 -18.76
C LYS A 173 15.92 -5.01 -19.06
N PHE A 174 15.64 -4.68 -20.32
CA PHE A 174 15.19 -3.34 -20.72
C PHE A 174 13.80 -3.05 -20.13
N ILE A 175 12.85 -3.97 -20.31
CA ILE A 175 11.50 -3.83 -19.74
C ILE A 175 11.53 -3.75 -18.21
N LEU A 176 12.34 -4.56 -17.54
CA LEU A 176 12.52 -4.49 -16.08
C LEU A 176 12.98 -3.09 -15.64
N THR A 177 13.96 -2.50 -16.34
CA THR A 177 14.49 -1.17 -15.99
C THR A 177 13.44 -0.08 -16.22
N CYS A 178 12.70 -0.13 -17.33
CA CYS A 178 11.63 0.80 -17.62
C CYS A 178 10.48 0.70 -16.61
N ALA A 179 10.08 -0.52 -16.25
CA ALA A 179 9.04 -0.76 -15.25
C ALA A 179 9.47 -0.26 -13.87
N LEU A 180 10.73 -0.49 -13.47
CA LEU A 180 11.27 0.05 -12.21
C LEU A 180 11.29 1.58 -12.18
N LEU A 181 11.66 2.23 -13.27
CA LEU A 181 11.64 3.68 -13.38
C LEU A 181 10.22 4.22 -13.25
N GLN A 182 9.28 3.63 -13.99
CA GLN A 182 7.88 4.03 -13.91
C GLN A 182 7.33 3.81 -12.50
N PHE A 183 7.62 2.66 -11.87
CA PHE A 183 7.19 2.35 -10.51
C PHE A 183 7.71 3.35 -9.48
N ALA A 184 9.00 3.69 -9.54
CA ALA A 184 9.62 4.66 -8.63
C ALA A 184 9.00 6.06 -8.76
N ILE A 185 8.70 6.49 -9.99
CA ILE A 185 8.05 7.78 -10.26
C ILE A 185 6.61 7.77 -9.76
N THR A 186 5.83 6.73 -10.07
CA THR A 186 4.43 6.68 -9.68
C THR A 186 4.28 6.60 -8.17
N GLU A 187 5.04 5.74 -7.48
CA GLU A 187 4.93 5.56 -6.02
C GLU A 187 5.38 6.80 -5.24
N THR A 188 6.34 7.57 -5.76
CA THR A 188 6.69 8.88 -5.16
C THR A 188 5.61 9.92 -5.39
N CYS A 189 5.02 9.99 -6.59
CA CYS A 189 3.89 10.87 -6.87
C CYS A 189 2.66 10.52 -6.01
N VAL A 190 2.43 9.24 -5.69
CA VAL A 190 1.33 8.80 -4.81
C VAL A 190 1.41 9.49 -3.45
N ALA A 191 2.61 9.68 -2.91
CA ALA A 191 2.81 10.35 -1.64
C ALA A 191 2.44 11.84 -1.66
N PHE A 192 2.27 12.47 -2.83
CA PHE A 192 1.90 13.88 -2.96
C PHE A 192 0.53 14.05 -3.63
N ALA A 193 -0.29 13.00 -3.69
CA ALA A 193 -1.56 13.04 -4.37
C ALA A 193 -2.52 14.02 -3.68
N PRO A 194 -2.99 15.09 -4.36
CA PRO A 194 -3.84 16.10 -3.74
C PRO A 194 -5.33 15.69 -3.69
N SER A 195 -5.72 14.67 -4.46
CA SER A 195 -7.10 14.20 -4.53
C SER A 195 -7.18 12.68 -4.67
N PHE A 196 -8.29 12.13 -4.19
CA PHE A 196 -8.58 10.69 -4.22
C PHE A 196 -8.53 10.07 -5.63
N PHE A 197 -9.03 10.78 -6.65
CA PHE A 197 -9.03 10.28 -8.03
C PHE A 197 -7.62 10.26 -8.66
N ILE A 198 -6.79 11.26 -8.34
CA ILE A 198 -5.38 11.28 -8.77
C ILE A 198 -4.64 10.13 -8.07
N TYR A 199 -4.88 9.94 -6.77
CA TYR A 199 -4.34 8.82 -6.01
C TYR A 199 -4.69 7.46 -6.64
N CYS A 200 -5.96 7.22 -6.97
CA CYS A 200 -6.37 5.96 -7.64
C CYS A 200 -5.73 5.79 -9.02
N SER A 201 -5.60 6.87 -9.78
CA SER A 201 -4.96 6.83 -11.11
C SER A 201 -3.47 6.49 -11.02
N LEU A 202 -2.76 7.09 -10.04
CA LEU A 202 -1.36 6.79 -9.78
C LEU A 202 -1.16 5.36 -9.26
N ARG A 203 -2.07 4.87 -8.39
CA ARG A 203 -2.07 3.48 -7.92
C ARG A 203 -2.31 2.48 -9.06
N PHE A 204 -3.22 2.78 -9.98
CA PHE A 204 -3.40 1.99 -11.20
C PHE A 204 -2.12 1.92 -12.04
N LEU A 205 -1.47 3.07 -12.29
CA LEU A 205 -0.21 3.13 -13.05
C LEU A 205 0.93 2.39 -12.34
N ALA A 206 1.01 2.47 -11.01
CA ALA A 206 1.97 1.71 -10.23
C ALA A 206 1.69 0.20 -10.34
N GLY A 207 0.43 -0.21 -10.20
CA GLY A 207 0.00 -1.60 -10.38
C GLY A 207 0.44 -2.19 -11.72
N MET A 208 0.33 -1.42 -12.81
CA MET A 208 0.79 -1.85 -14.15
C MET A 208 2.27 -2.22 -14.24
N THR A 209 3.10 -1.81 -13.29
CA THR A 209 4.54 -2.06 -13.31
C THR A 209 4.98 -3.17 -12.36
N VAL A 210 4.21 -3.45 -11.29
CA VAL A 210 4.58 -4.44 -10.28
C VAL A 210 4.66 -5.85 -10.87
N GLU A 211 3.60 -6.32 -11.53
CA GLU A 211 3.58 -7.67 -12.12
C GLU A 211 4.71 -7.87 -13.15
N PRO A 212 4.94 -6.93 -14.09
CA PRO A 212 6.09 -7.02 -14.99
C PRO A 212 7.44 -7.14 -14.27
N ILE A 213 7.66 -6.41 -13.17
CA ILE A 213 8.90 -6.49 -12.40
C ILE A 213 9.06 -7.89 -11.79
N LEU A 214 8.00 -8.43 -11.20
CA LEU A 214 8.01 -9.76 -10.57
C LEU A 214 8.24 -10.88 -11.60
N VAL A 215 7.51 -10.85 -12.71
CA VAL A 215 7.63 -11.88 -13.76
C VAL A 215 9.01 -11.83 -14.43
N ASN A 216 9.49 -10.64 -14.81
CA ASN A 216 10.79 -10.51 -15.47
C ASN A 216 11.95 -10.86 -14.54
N SER A 217 11.88 -10.48 -13.26
CA SER A 217 12.91 -10.86 -12.28
C SER A 217 12.93 -12.37 -12.06
N HIS A 218 11.76 -13.02 -11.95
CA HIS A 218 11.69 -14.48 -11.86
C HIS A 218 12.27 -15.18 -13.08
N LEU A 219 11.92 -14.73 -14.30
CA LEU A 219 12.42 -15.33 -15.53
C LEU A 219 13.94 -15.15 -15.67
N LEU A 220 14.48 -13.98 -15.33
CA LEU A 220 15.94 -13.76 -15.31
C LEU A 220 16.64 -14.65 -14.30
N MET A 221 16.06 -14.84 -13.10
CA MET A 221 16.62 -15.78 -12.12
C MET A 221 16.62 -17.22 -12.64
N LEU A 222 15.56 -17.65 -13.32
CA LEU A 222 15.47 -18.99 -13.91
C LEU A 222 16.46 -19.18 -15.07
N GLU A 223 16.62 -18.17 -15.93
CA GLU A 223 17.55 -18.19 -17.05
C GLU A 223 19.02 -18.29 -16.59
N TRP A 224 19.39 -17.61 -15.51
CA TRP A 224 20.76 -17.65 -14.99
C TRP A 224 21.07 -18.85 -14.08
N THR A 225 20.05 -19.65 -13.74
CA THR A 225 20.19 -20.77 -12.81
C THR A 225 20.28 -22.09 -13.57
N SER A 226 21.34 -22.87 -13.30
CA SER A 226 21.45 -24.25 -13.80
C SER A 226 20.29 -25.13 -13.26
N PRO A 227 19.79 -26.11 -14.04
CA PRO A 227 18.60 -26.89 -13.70
C PRO A 227 18.68 -27.61 -12.35
N LYS A 228 19.90 -27.90 -11.86
CA LYS A 228 20.16 -28.52 -10.57
C LYS A 228 19.72 -27.65 -9.37
N PHE A 229 19.70 -26.32 -9.52
CA PHE A 229 19.42 -25.38 -8.44
C PHE A 229 18.06 -24.68 -8.56
N LEU A 230 17.27 -24.99 -9.58
CA LEU A 230 15.96 -24.36 -9.81
C LEU A 230 14.98 -24.55 -8.66
N ALA A 231 14.96 -25.72 -8.02
CA ALA A 231 14.09 -25.98 -6.87
C ALA A 231 14.44 -25.10 -5.67
N MET A 232 15.74 -24.94 -5.38
CA MET A 232 16.23 -24.04 -4.34
C MET A 232 15.88 -22.58 -4.66
N MET A 233 16.05 -22.17 -5.91
CA MET A 233 15.73 -20.82 -6.37
C MET A 233 14.24 -20.50 -6.29
N ALA A 234 13.37 -21.44 -6.65
CA ALA A 234 11.93 -21.29 -6.49
C ALA A 234 11.53 -21.12 -5.01
N ALA A 235 12.14 -21.91 -4.12
CA ALA A 235 11.91 -21.80 -2.67
C ALA A 235 12.42 -20.48 -2.09
N LEU A 236 13.59 -20.01 -2.52
CA LEU A 236 14.13 -18.74 -2.04
C LEU A 236 13.30 -17.54 -2.54
N SER A 237 12.81 -17.63 -3.77
CA SER A 237 11.95 -16.61 -4.37
C SER A 237 10.59 -16.50 -3.68
N SER A 238 10.05 -17.59 -3.13
CA SER A 238 8.80 -17.54 -2.35
C SER A 238 9.02 -17.01 -0.92
N CYS A 239 10.22 -17.15 -0.36
CA CYS A 239 10.56 -16.62 0.97
C CYS A 239 10.77 -15.10 0.96
N ALA A 240 11.37 -14.55 -0.10
CA ALA A 240 11.71 -13.13 -0.18
C ALA A 240 10.50 -12.18 0.02
N PRO A 241 9.33 -12.40 -0.60
CA PRO A 241 8.12 -11.62 -0.34
C PRO A 241 7.67 -11.62 1.12
N SER A 242 7.78 -12.77 1.81
CA SER A 242 7.38 -12.91 3.21
C SER A 242 8.21 -12.00 4.13
N ILE A 243 9.53 -11.94 3.88
CA ILE A 243 10.44 -11.02 4.58
C ILE A 243 10.04 -9.56 4.30
N GLY A 244 9.71 -9.26 3.05
CA GLY A 244 9.20 -7.95 2.65
C GLY A 244 7.95 -7.52 3.44
N TYR A 245 6.96 -8.40 3.58
CA TYR A 245 5.75 -8.12 4.33
C TYR A 245 6.01 -7.90 5.83
N MET A 246 6.98 -8.62 6.41
CA MET A 246 7.38 -8.40 7.80
C MET A 246 8.04 -7.02 7.98
N ILE A 247 8.91 -6.63 7.04
CA ILE A 247 9.55 -5.30 7.04
C ILE A 247 8.49 -4.21 6.89
N SER A 248 7.49 -4.40 6.02
CA SER A 248 6.43 -3.41 5.83
C SER A 248 5.54 -3.22 7.05
N ALA A 249 5.19 -4.31 7.74
CA ALA A 249 4.48 -4.22 9.00
C ALA A 249 5.29 -3.46 10.07
N GLY A 250 6.61 -3.71 10.15
CA GLY A 250 7.50 -2.96 11.04
C GLY A 250 7.58 -1.48 10.71
N LEU A 251 7.70 -1.13 9.43
CA LEU A 251 7.71 0.26 8.97
C LEU A 251 6.38 0.97 9.22
N ALA A 252 5.24 0.28 9.02
CA ALA A 252 3.92 0.83 9.31
C ALA A 252 3.72 1.13 10.81
N PHE A 253 4.36 0.39 11.71
CA PHE A 253 4.35 0.68 13.14
C PHE A 253 5.17 1.94 13.49
N LEU A 254 6.30 2.14 12.81
CA LEU A 254 7.18 3.30 13.01
C LEU A 254 6.58 4.58 12.39
N PHE A 255 6.06 4.48 11.16
CA PHE A 255 5.52 5.60 10.41
C PHE A 255 4.00 5.59 10.42
N ARG A 256 3.41 6.35 11.34
CA ARG A 256 1.95 6.45 11.54
C ARG A 256 1.25 7.46 10.62
N ILE A 257 2.00 8.09 9.71
CA ILE A 257 1.50 9.02 8.70
C ILE A 257 1.72 8.35 7.34
N TRP A 258 0.64 8.17 6.59
CA TRP A 258 0.66 7.41 5.33
C TRP A 258 1.64 7.96 4.28
N HIS A 259 1.77 9.30 4.18
CA HIS A 259 2.72 9.96 3.28
C HIS A 259 4.18 9.53 3.55
N HIS A 260 4.58 9.49 4.83
CA HIS A 260 5.94 9.11 5.22
C HIS A 260 6.20 7.61 5.01
N LEU A 261 5.20 6.76 5.25
CA LEU A 261 5.29 5.33 4.97
C LEU A 261 5.51 5.08 3.47
N GLN A 262 4.73 5.76 2.63
CA GLN A 262 4.82 5.69 1.16
C GLN A 262 6.20 6.14 0.64
N LEU A 263 6.72 7.27 1.16
CA LEU A 263 8.06 7.76 0.80
C LEU A 263 9.17 6.81 1.26
N THR A 264 9.09 6.33 2.50
CA THR A 264 10.12 5.43 3.06
C THR A 264 10.21 4.12 2.27
N MET A 265 9.08 3.62 1.78
CA MET A 265 9.01 2.43 0.95
C MET A 265 9.47 2.63 -0.50
N SER A 266 9.38 3.85 -1.03
CA SER A 266 9.79 4.15 -2.40
C SER A 266 11.27 4.48 -2.54
N VAL A 267 11.91 5.04 -1.50
CA VAL A 267 13.35 5.38 -1.51
C VAL A 267 14.26 4.19 -1.88
N PRO A 268 14.09 2.98 -1.32
CA PRO A 268 14.91 1.83 -1.71
C PRO A 268 14.82 1.52 -3.20
N ILE A 269 13.67 1.73 -3.84
CA ILE A 269 13.48 1.42 -5.28
C ILE A 269 14.44 2.25 -6.14
N PHE A 270 14.69 3.51 -5.80
CA PHE A 270 15.68 4.34 -6.52
C PHE A 270 17.10 3.80 -6.38
N PHE A 271 17.45 3.28 -5.20
CA PHE A 271 18.75 2.64 -5.00
C PHE A 271 18.90 1.39 -5.88
N PHE A 272 17.88 0.53 -5.92
CA PHE A 272 17.89 -0.64 -6.81
C PHE A 272 17.89 -0.24 -8.29
N LEU A 273 17.18 0.83 -8.68
CA LEU A 273 17.21 1.35 -10.03
C LEU A 273 18.61 1.78 -10.44
N ILE A 274 19.32 2.53 -9.59
CA ILE A 274 20.70 2.94 -9.85
C ILE A 274 21.61 1.72 -9.99
N LEU A 275 21.46 0.73 -9.10
CA LEU A 275 22.22 -0.53 -9.17
C LEU A 275 21.95 -1.31 -10.46
N THR A 276 20.69 -1.41 -10.93
CA THR A 276 20.40 -2.09 -12.21
C THR A 276 21.13 -1.44 -13.39
N ARG A 277 21.30 -0.11 -13.36
CA ARG A 277 21.99 0.65 -14.41
C ARG A 277 23.50 0.42 -14.42
N TYR A 278 24.13 0.14 -13.28
CA TYR A 278 25.55 -0.18 -13.20
C TYR A 278 25.86 -1.65 -13.53
N GLU A 279 24.97 -2.56 -13.17
CA GLU A 279 25.07 -3.99 -13.51
C GLU A 279 24.71 -4.30 -14.98
N LEU A 280 24.09 -3.32 -15.68
CA LEU A 280 23.74 -3.39 -17.10
C LEU A 280 24.96 -3.44 -18.05
N PRO A 281 25.87 -2.46 -18.02
CA PRO A 281 27.06 -2.45 -18.87
C PRO A 281 28.05 -3.57 -18.53
N PHE A 282 28.14 -3.99 -17.26
CA PHE A 282 29.07 -5.05 -16.86
C PHE A 282 28.69 -6.42 -17.43
N LEU A 283 27.38 -6.72 -17.50
CA LEU A 283 26.88 -7.97 -18.08
C LEU A 283 27.01 -7.99 -19.61
N PHE A 284 26.83 -6.84 -20.28
CA PHE A 284 27.17 -6.69 -21.71
C PHE A 284 28.65 -6.92 -21.94
N CYS A 285 29.53 -6.32 -21.14
CA CYS A 285 30.98 -6.46 -21.27
C CYS A 285 31.42 -7.91 -21.04
N VAL A 286 30.83 -8.63 -20.07
CA VAL A 286 31.12 -10.06 -19.82
C VAL A 286 30.60 -10.96 -20.94
N MET A 287 29.40 -10.70 -21.49
CA MET A 287 28.91 -11.45 -22.64
C MET A 287 29.78 -11.22 -23.88
N GLU A 288 30.19 -9.97 -24.14
CA GLU A 288 31.11 -9.61 -25.23
C GLU A 288 32.50 -10.23 -25.02
N PHE A 289 32.95 -10.39 -23.77
CA PHE A 289 34.20 -11.10 -23.44
C PHE A 289 34.11 -12.61 -23.63
N CYS A 290 32.95 -13.22 -23.35
CA CYS A 290 32.70 -14.64 -23.63
C CYS A 290 32.59 -14.92 -25.12
N ASP A 291 31.88 -14.08 -25.90
CA ASP A 291 31.78 -14.20 -27.36
C ASP A 291 33.16 -14.05 -28.03
N ASN A 292 34.01 -13.14 -27.54
CA ASN A 292 35.36 -12.93 -28.06
C ASN A 292 36.34 -14.06 -27.69
N ASN A 293 36.13 -14.77 -26.57
CA ASN A 293 36.96 -15.91 -26.17
C ASN A 293 36.52 -17.25 -26.79
N GLU A 294 35.36 -17.33 -27.45
CA GLU A 294 34.96 -18.49 -28.26
C GLU A 294 35.53 -18.45 -29.69
N GLN A 295 36.17 -17.35 -30.10
CA GLN A 295 36.80 -17.21 -31.43
C GLN A 295 38.32 -17.48 -31.44
N VAL A 296 38.91 -17.99 -30.35
CA VAL A 296 40.33 -18.37 -30.23
C VAL A 296 40.44 -19.82 -29.78
#